data_AF-A0A7S0NWW8-F1
#
_entry.id   AF-A0A7S0NWW8-F1
#
_cell.length_a   1.000
_cell.length_b   1.000
_cell.length_c   1.000
_cell.angle_alpha   90.00
_cell.angle_beta   90.00
_cell.angle_gamma   90.00
#
_symmetry.space_group_name_H-M   'P 1'
#
loop_
_entity.id
_entity.type
_entity.pdbx_description
1 polymer ?
#
loop_
_entity_poly.entity_id
_entity_poly.type
_entity_poly.pdbx_seq_one_letter_code
_entity_poly.pdbx_strand_id
1 'polypeptide(L)'
;AEFCNIFACTFAGVESAGQSEVRVRSTRVHDGERGGMLALGRSELLVERCAVDGNAMAGVSVRGSSRLTLCDTSVCRGRASGVFVSEEAQAKLLHNLIEGNGLCGVELSGSLATVVARANLLRANQGGPISMPASPRKGCIFEGNQHN
;
A
#
# COMPACT_ATOMS: atom_id res chain seq x y z
N ALA A 1 -16.66 -9.54 7.46
CA ALA A 1 -17.08 -9.64 6.05
C ALA A 1 -15.96 -10.37 5.32
N GLU A 2 -16.23 -11.56 4.78
CA GLU A 2 -15.29 -12.31 3.93
C GLU A 2 -15.85 -12.27 2.50
N PHE A 3 -15.00 -11.91 1.54
CA PHE A 3 -15.29 -11.78 0.10
C PHE A 3 -16.10 -10.54 -0.30
N CYS A 4 -15.46 -9.37 -0.31
CA CYS A 4 -15.97 -8.21 -1.04
C CYS A 4 -15.28 -8.12 -2.42
N ASN A 5 -16.01 -7.70 -3.44
CA ASN A 5 -15.46 -7.30 -4.73
C ASN A 5 -15.73 -5.80 -4.90
N ILE A 6 -14.67 -5.00 -4.89
CA ILE A 6 -14.77 -3.53 -4.93
C ILE A 6 -14.17 -3.08 -6.27
N PHE A 7 -15.02 -2.55 -7.15
CA PHE A 7 -14.65 -2.16 -8.50
C PHE A 7 -15.35 -0.86 -8.92
N ALA A 8 -14.80 -0.12 -9.88
CA ALA A 8 -15.39 1.09 -10.46
C ALA A 8 -15.73 2.22 -9.45
N CYS A 9 -14.96 2.37 -8.37
CA CYS A 9 -15.14 3.49 -7.46
C CYS A 9 -14.58 4.79 -8.05
N THR A 10 -15.38 5.87 -8.01
CA THR A 10 -14.98 7.23 -8.42
C THR A 10 -14.00 7.88 -7.42
N PHE A 11 -13.80 7.25 -6.26
CA PHE A 11 -12.85 7.59 -5.18
C PHE A 11 -12.04 6.34 -4.77
N ALA A 12 -11.36 6.32 -3.61
CA ALA A 12 -10.70 5.10 -3.13
C ALA A 12 -11.73 3.97 -2.96
N GLY A 13 -11.40 2.75 -3.39
CA GLY A 13 -12.29 1.59 -3.24
C GLY A 13 -12.60 1.25 -1.78
N VAL A 14 -11.63 1.48 -0.89
CA VAL A 14 -11.81 1.44 0.57
C VAL A 14 -11.20 2.69 1.16
N GLU A 15 -11.96 3.43 1.96
CA GLU A 15 -11.46 4.60 2.69
C GLU A 15 -11.62 4.41 4.20
N SER A 16 -10.52 4.52 4.94
CA SER A 16 -10.50 4.66 6.39
C SER A 16 -10.10 6.08 6.74
N ALA A 17 -10.99 6.85 7.37
CA ALA A 17 -10.76 8.24 7.75
C ALA A 17 -11.07 8.47 9.24
N GLY A 18 -10.46 9.49 9.85
CA GLY A 18 -10.67 9.82 11.26
C GLY A 18 -10.01 8.82 12.21
N GLN A 19 -10.66 8.52 13.35
CA GLN A 19 -10.26 7.46 14.29
C GLN A 19 -11.05 6.18 13.98
N SER A 20 -10.81 5.60 12.81
CA SER A 20 -11.49 4.38 12.35
C SER A 20 -10.49 3.24 12.21
N GLU A 21 -11.00 2.02 12.37
CA GLU A 21 -10.27 0.79 12.07
C GLU A 21 -11.05 0.01 11.01
N VAL A 22 -10.40 -0.25 9.88
CA VAL A 22 -10.98 -0.99 8.75
C VAL A 22 -10.15 -2.24 8.51
N ARG A 23 -10.83 -3.39 8.52
CA ARG A 23 -10.25 -4.69 8.19
C ARG A 23 -10.79 -5.17 6.86
N VAL A 24 -9.92 -5.40 5.90
CA VAL A 24 -10.22 -5.96 4.60
C VAL A 24 -9.52 -7.31 4.48
N ARG A 25 -10.28 -8.36 4.17
CA ARG A 25 -9.73 -9.70 4.06
C ARG A 25 -10.37 -10.47 2.93
N SER A 26 -9.56 -11.22 2.18
CA SER A 26 -10.04 -12.07 1.07
C SER A 26 -10.85 -11.29 0.03
N THR A 27 -10.43 -10.05 -0.26
CA THR A 27 -11.15 -9.10 -1.12
C THR A 27 -10.34 -8.80 -2.38
N ARG A 28 -11.05 -8.62 -3.51
CA ARG A 28 -10.46 -8.10 -4.74
C ARG A 28 -10.86 -6.64 -4.91
N VAL A 29 -9.88 -5.77 -5.12
CA VAL A 29 -10.06 -4.33 -5.39
C VAL A 29 -9.43 -4.03 -6.75
N HIS A 30 -10.24 -3.76 -7.77
CA HIS A 30 -9.72 -3.62 -9.12
C HIS A 30 -10.45 -2.59 -9.98
N ASP A 31 -9.80 -2.15 -11.05
CA ASP A 31 -10.36 -1.23 -12.06
C ASP A 31 -10.99 0.04 -11.45
N GLY A 32 -10.42 0.55 -10.36
CA GLY A 32 -10.81 1.83 -9.79
C GLY A 32 -10.29 2.99 -10.63
N GLU A 33 -11.12 4.01 -10.86
CA GLU A 33 -10.73 5.23 -11.58
C GLU A 33 -9.73 6.09 -10.79
N ARG A 34 -9.47 5.76 -9.51
CA ARG A 34 -8.48 6.42 -8.63
C ARG A 34 -7.61 5.40 -7.86
N GLY A 35 -7.33 5.63 -6.58
CA GLY A 35 -6.53 4.73 -5.74
C GLY A 35 -7.32 3.48 -5.29
N GLY A 36 -6.64 2.36 -5.05
CA GLY A 36 -7.32 1.12 -4.63
C GLY A 36 -7.86 1.21 -3.18
N MET A 37 -6.97 1.46 -2.22
CA MET A 37 -7.32 1.63 -0.80
C MET A 37 -6.64 2.88 -0.22
N LEU A 38 -7.31 3.59 0.69
CA LEU A 38 -6.82 4.80 1.34
C LEU A 38 -7.03 4.73 2.86
N ALA A 39 -5.97 5.01 3.62
CA ALA A 39 -6.03 5.32 5.05
C ALA A 39 -5.56 6.76 5.28
N LEU A 40 -6.41 7.57 5.92
CA LEU A 40 -6.20 9.00 6.14
C LEU A 40 -6.51 9.40 7.59
N GLY A 41 -5.81 10.43 8.09
CA GLY A 41 -6.04 11.00 9.42
C GLY A 41 -5.34 10.20 10.51
N ARG A 42 -6.10 9.49 11.35
CA ARG A 42 -5.59 8.65 12.45
C ARG A 42 -6.23 7.26 12.39
N SER A 43 -6.32 6.74 11.17
CA SER A 43 -7.02 5.49 10.89
C SER A 43 -6.07 4.30 10.89
N GLU A 44 -6.64 3.11 11.04
CA GLU A 44 -5.90 1.86 10.96
C GLU A 44 -6.53 0.94 9.91
N LEU A 45 -5.74 0.58 8.90
CA LEU A 45 -6.16 -0.25 7.79
C LEU A 45 -5.40 -1.57 7.84
N LEU A 46 -6.11 -2.67 8.04
CA LEU A 46 -5.56 -4.03 8.00
C LEU A 46 -6.05 -4.72 6.73
N VAL A 47 -5.13 -5.21 5.92
CA VAL A 47 -5.42 -5.83 4.63
C VAL A 47 -4.70 -7.17 4.58
N GLU A 48 -5.48 -8.25 4.50
CA GLU A 48 -4.95 -9.62 4.48
C GLU A 48 -5.51 -10.40 3.29
N ARG A 49 -4.65 -11.14 2.58
CA ARG A 49 -5.07 -12.06 1.51
C ARG A 49 -5.94 -11.39 0.44
N CYS A 50 -5.63 -10.15 0.11
CA CYS A 50 -6.37 -9.38 -0.88
C CYS A 50 -5.64 -9.34 -2.22
N ALA A 51 -6.35 -8.91 -3.26
CA ALA A 51 -5.77 -8.62 -4.57
C ALA A 51 -6.17 -7.21 -5.01
N VAL A 52 -5.19 -6.31 -5.10
CA VAL A 52 -5.33 -4.93 -5.54
C VAL A 52 -4.71 -4.81 -6.94
N ASP A 53 -5.52 -4.57 -7.97
CA ASP A 53 -5.08 -4.73 -9.36
C ASP A 53 -5.64 -3.64 -10.30
N GLY A 54 -4.81 -3.13 -11.22
CA GLY A 54 -5.28 -2.29 -12.32
C GLY A 54 -5.85 -0.91 -11.95
N ASN A 55 -5.62 -0.43 -10.72
CA ASN A 55 -6.12 0.87 -10.27
C ASN A 55 -5.35 2.04 -10.94
N ALA A 56 -6.07 3.12 -11.26
CA ALA A 56 -5.51 4.25 -12.02
C ALA A 56 -4.53 5.13 -11.22
N MET A 57 -4.48 5.00 -9.88
CA MET A 57 -3.47 5.64 -9.03
C MET A 57 -2.71 4.60 -8.18
N ALA A 58 -2.31 4.95 -6.95
CA ALA A 58 -1.60 4.03 -6.09
C ALA A 58 -2.51 2.89 -5.64
N GLY A 59 -1.96 1.67 -5.53
CA GLY A 59 -2.71 0.50 -5.08
C GLY A 59 -3.23 0.69 -3.66
N VAL A 60 -2.35 1.07 -2.73
CA VAL A 60 -2.69 1.40 -1.35
C VAL A 60 -2.00 2.71 -0.96
N SER A 61 -2.74 3.65 -0.39
CA SER A 61 -2.23 4.94 0.10
C SER A 61 -2.47 5.10 1.60
N VAL A 62 -1.45 5.55 2.33
CA VAL A 62 -1.50 5.78 3.79
C VAL A 62 -0.96 7.17 4.09
N ARG A 63 -1.77 8.02 4.72
CA ARG A 63 -1.49 9.45 4.98
C ARG A 63 -1.91 9.87 6.39
N GLY A 64 -1.54 11.08 6.82
CA GLY A 64 -1.73 11.55 8.19
C GLY A 64 -0.82 10.81 9.17
N SER A 65 -1.38 10.48 10.33
CA SER A 65 -0.78 9.60 11.36
C SER A 65 -1.43 8.21 11.33
N SER A 66 -1.84 7.75 10.15
CA SER A 66 -2.54 6.47 9.96
C SER A 66 -1.59 5.28 9.92
N ARG A 67 -2.13 4.07 10.13
CA ARG A 67 -1.38 2.81 10.13
C ARG A 67 -1.92 1.85 9.08
N LEU A 68 -1.03 1.18 8.35
CA LEU A 68 -1.34 0.10 7.44
C LEU A 68 -0.64 -1.19 7.90
N THR A 69 -1.40 -2.29 7.92
CA THR A 69 -0.83 -3.64 7.91
C THR A 69 -1.28 -4.33 6.62
N LEU A 70 -0.33 -4.71 5.78
CA LEU A 70 -0.57 -5.43 4.52
C LEU A 70 0.11 -6.80 4.63
N CYS A 71 -0.66 -7.88 4.57
CA CYS A 71 -0.14 -9.25 4.69
C CYS A 71 -0.71 -10.16 3.60
N ASP A 72 0.14 -11.03 3.05
CA ASP A 72 -0.23 -12.05 2.05
C ASP A 72 -1.07 -11.48 0.89
N THR A 73 -0.82 -10.23 0.50
CA THR A 73 -1.63 -9.49 -0.47
C THR A 73 -0.84 -9.20 -1.74
N SER A 74 -1.51 -9.22 -2.90
CA SER A 74 -0.92 -8.81 -4.17
C SER A 74 -1.34 -7.39 -4.54
N VAL A 75 -0.38 -6.52 -4.84
CA VAL A 75 -0.59 -5.15 -5.33
C VAL A 75 0.09 -5.01 -6.69
N CYS A 76 -0.71 -5.07 -7.75
CA CYS A 76 -0.20 -5.22 -9.11
C CYS A 76 -0.74 -4.18 -10.08
N ARG A 77 0.08 -3.85 -11.09
CA ARG A 77 -0.34 -3.13 -12.32
C ARG A 77 -1.05 -1.79 -12.06
N GLY A 78 -0.74 -1.12 -10.95
CA GLY A 78 -1.19 0.25 -10.72
C GLY A 78 -0.45 1.23 -11.61
N ARG A 79 -1.07 2.35 -12.01
CA ARG A 79 -0.37 3.38 -12.81
C ARG A 79 0.57 4.26 -12.00
N ALA A 80 0.47 4.24 -10.66
CA ALA A 80 1.36 4.94 -9.75
C ALA A 80 2.19 3.95 -8.92
N SER A 81 2.52 4.29 -7.67
CA SER A 81 3.24 3.39 -6.75
C SER A 81 2.31 2.31 -6.19
N GLY A 82 2.82 1.10 -5.95
CA GLY A 82 2.04 0.02 -5.36
C GLY A 82 1.50 0.39 -3.97
N VAL A 83 2.42 0.71 -3.06
CA VAL A 83 2.12 1.23 -1.72
C VAL A 83 2.76 2.61 -1.55
N PHE A 84 1.96 3.61 -1.21
CA PHE A 84 2.41 4.98 -0.97
C PHE A 84 2.19 5.37 0.50
N VAL A 85 3.26 5.81 1.17
CA VAL A 85 3.25 6.19 2.59
C VAL A 85 3.75 7.64 2.74
N SER A 86 2.92 8.53 3.29
CA SER A 86 3.25 9.94 3.45
C SER A 86 2.99 10.48 4.85
N GLU A 87 3.43 11.72 5.07
CA GLU A 87 3.30 12.45 6.33
C GLU A 87 3.94 11.71 7.51
N GLU A 88 3.15 11.26 8.48
CA GLU A 88 3.56 10.54 9.69
C GLU A 88 3.08 9.08 9.68
N ALA A 89 2.63 8.59 8.53
CA ALA A 89 2.01 7.29 8.41
C ALA A 89 3.02 6.15 8.61
N GLN A 90 2.50 5.02 9.08
CA GLN A 90 3.29 3.81 9.31
C GLN A 90 2.73 2.66 8.49
N ALA A 91 3.59 1.92 7.79
CA ALA A 91 3.17 0.73 7.06
C ALA A 91 3.99 -0.49 7.46
N LYS A 92 3.31 -1.62 7.69
CA LYS A 92 3.89 -2.94 7.86
C LYS A 92 3.50 -3.81 6.68
N LEU A 93 4.49 -4.31 5.95
CA LEU A 93 4.31 -5.13 4.76
C LEU A 93 4.96 -6.50 5.00
N LEU A 94 4.17 -7.56 5.02
CA LEU A 94 4.64 -8.93 5.22
C LEU A 94 4.16 -9.86 4.10
N HIS A 95 5.07 -10.61 3.46
CA HIS A 95 4.71 -11.65 2.48
C HIS A 95 3.84 -11.15 1.31
N ASN A 96 4.04 -9.90 0.88
CA ASN A 96 3.26 -9.34 -0.21
C ASN A 96 3.97 -9.48 -1.56
N LEU A 97 3.18 -9.57 -2.62
CA LEU A 97 3.63 -9.42 -3.99
C LEU A 97 3.33 -8.00 -4.46
N ILE A 98 4.34 -7.21 -4.81
CA ILE A 98 4.18 -5.84 -5.30
C ILE A 98 4.86 -5.74 -6.67
N GLU A 99 4.08 -5.76 -7.74
CA GLU A 99 4.60 -5.99 -9.09
C GLU A 99 3.98 -5.11 -10.17
N GLY A 100 4.80 -4.67 -11.14
CA GLY A 100 4.28 -4.09 -12.38
C GLY A 100 3.67 -2.71 -12.20
N ASN A 101 4.00 -1.99 -11.13
CA ASN A 101 3.46 -0.66 -10.87
C ASN A 101 4.22 0.42 -11.68
N GLY A 102 3.49 1.44 -12.13
CA GLY A 102 4.00 2.50 -13.01
C GLY A 102 5.00 3.46 -12.35
N LEU A 103 5.11 3.45 -11.03
CA LEU A 103 6.17 4.11 -10.28
C LEU A 103 6.90 3.06 -9.42
N CYS A 104 7.03 3.27 -8.12
CA CYS A 104 7.79 2.36 -7.25
C CYS A 104 6.88 1.25 -6.70
N GLY A 105 7.48 0.14 -6.26
CA GLY A 105 6.72 -0.85 -5.49
C GLY A 105 6.20 -0.24 -4.18
N VAL A 106 7.11 0.31 -3.37
CA VAL A 106 6.82 1.06 -2.16
C VAL A 106 7.46 2.43 -2.25
N GLU A 107 6.70 3.49 -1.98
CA GLU A 107 7.18 4.86 -2.00
C GLU A 107 6.91 5.55 -0.66
N LEU A 108 7.95 6.20 -0.13
CA LEU A 108 7.88 7.01 1.08
C LEU A 108 8.13 8.49 0.72
N SER A 109 7.24 9.40 1.16
CA SER A 109 7.35 10.82 0.79
C SER A 109 7.44 11.80 1.98
N GLY A 110 6.49 11.80 2.91
CA GLY A 110 6.46 12.81 4.01
C GLY A 110 7.47 12.52 5.11
N SER A 111 7.92 13.53 5.88
CA SER A 111 9.12 13.56 6.76
C SER A 111 9.19 12.56 7.93
N LEU A 112 8.06 11.99 8.35
CA LEU A 112 7.97 11.08 9.50
C LEU A 112 7.43 9.68 9.14
N ALA A 113 7.09 9.45 7.87
CA ALA A 113 6.66 8.17 7.35
C ALA A 113 7.69 7.06 7.63
N THR A 114 7.20 5.88 8.06
CA THR A 114 8.01 4.69 8.32
C THR A 114 7.42 3.45 7.64
N VAL A 115 8.31 2.55 7.19
CA VAL A 115 7.93 1.29 6.54
C VAL A 115 8.75 0.14 7.12
N VAL A 116 8.04 -0.88 7.60
CA VAL A 116 8.62 -2.18 7.95
C VAL A 116 8.17 -3.18 6.90
N ALA A 117 9.06 -3.50 5.98
CA ALA A 117 8.82 -4.47 4.91
C ALA A 117 9.65 -5.73 5.16
N ARG A 118 8.97 -6.87 5.30
CA ARG A 118 9.58 -8.19 5.49
C ARG A 118 9.10 -9.21 4.50
N ALA A 119 10.05 -9.95 3.90
CA ALA A 119 9.77 -11.10 3.04
C ALA A 119 8.74 -10.81 1.93
N ASN A 120 8.79 -9.60 1.35
CA ASN A 120 7.97 -9.23 0.20
C ASN A 120 8.71 -9.49 -1.10
N LEU A 121 7.98 -9.75 -2.19
CA LEU A 121 8.51 -9.82 -3.55
C LEU A 121 8.14 -8.54 -4.31
N LEU A 122 9.14 -7.69 -4.60
CA LEU A 122 8.95 -6.44 -5.31
C LEU A 122 9.69 -6.48 -6.66
N ARG A 123 8.97 -6.62 -7.78
CA ARG A 123 9.60 -6.77 -9.10
C ARG A 123 8.89 -6.01 -10.19
N ALA A 124 9.62 -5.71 -11.27
CA ALA A 124 9.06 -5.06 -12.46
C ALA A 124 8.28 -3.75 -12.19
N ASN A 125 8.61 -3.02 -11.13
CA ASN A 125 8.05 -1.69 -10.85
C ASN A 125 8.96 -0.63 -11.52
N GLN A 126 8.39 0.30 -12.29
CA GLN A 126 9.17 1.19 -13.18
C GLN A 126 10.14 2.12 -12.43
N GLY A 127 9.74 2.62 -11.27
CA GLY A 127 10.54 3.48 -10.39
C GLY A 127 11.44 2.71 -9.41
N GLY A 128 11.48 1.37 -9.51
CA GLY A 128 12.23 0.50 -8.63
C GLY A 128 11.41 -0.12 -7.49
N PRO A 129 12.01 -1.00 -6.68
CA PRO A 129 11.30 -1.75 -5.65
C PRO A 129 10.82 -0.85 -4.51
N ILE A 130 11.72 -0.05 -3.94
CA ILE A 130 11.44 0.83 -2.81
C ILE A 130 12.11 2.19 -3.08
N SER A 131 11.33 3.27 -3.03
CA SER A 131 11.83 4.64 -3.06
C SER A 131 11.70 5.29 -1.69
N MET A 132 12.80 5.88 -1.24
CA MET A 132 12.91 6.55 0.05
C MET A 132 13.48 7.97 -0.14
N PRO A 133 13.10 8.92 0.72
CA PRO A 133 13.72 10.24 0.73
C PRO A 133 15.19 10.14 1.14
N ALA A 134 15.98 11.16 0.77
CA ALA A 134 17.45 11.15 0.82
C ALA A 134 18.08 10.85 2.20
N SER A 135 17.33 11.01 3.29
CA SER A 135 17.76 10.64 4.63
C SER A 135 17.05 9.36 5.10
N PRO A 136 17.77 8.22 5.24
CA PRO A 136 17.18 7.00 5.77
C PRO A 136 16.69 7.27 7.21
N ARG A 137 15.47 6.83 7.50
CA ARG A 137 14.79 7.19 8.74
C ARG A 137 14.83 6.09 9.78
N LYS A 138 14.97 6.50 11.05
CA LYS A 138 14.77 5.62 12.19
C LYS A 138 13.37 5.00 12.11
N GLY A 139 13.31 3.67 12.20
CA GLY A 139 12.05 2.91 12.20
C GLY A 139 11.72 2.21 10.89
N CYS A 140 12.41 2.53 9.78
CA CYS A 140 12.28 1.72 8.57
C CYS A 140 13.10 0.44 8.65
N ILE A 141 12.51 -0.69 8.27
CA ILE A 141 13.15 -2.01 8.30
C ILE A 141 12.84 -2.71 6.99
N PHE A 142 13.86 -3.25 6.33
CA PHE A 142 13.72 -3.98 5.07
C PHE A 142 14.49 -5.30 5.17
N GLU A 143 13.80 -6.39 5.48
CA GLU A 143 14.44 -7.70 5.77
C GLU A 143 13.85 -8.80 4.89
N GLY A 144 14.72 -9.58 4.23
CA GLY A 144 14.30 -10.73 3.42
C GLY A 144 13.42 -10.39 2.21
N ASN A 145 13.31 -9.12 1.83
CA ASN A 145 12.58 -8.73 0.63
C ASN A 145 13.38 -9.12 -0.62
N GLN A 146 12.71 -9.72 -1.60
CA GLN A 146 13.28 -10.05 -2.89
C GLN A 146 12.92 -8.98 -3.90
N HIS A 147 13.88 -8.56 -4.71
CA HIS A 147 13.66 -7.60 -5.79
C HIS A 147 14.45 -7.98 -7.04
N ASN A 148 13.81 -7.93 -8.21
CA ASN A 148 14.40 -8.18 -9.53
C ASN A 148 13.84 -7.20 -10.57
#